data_AF-A0A6G7YLG9-F1
#
_entry.id   AF-A0A6G7YLG9-F1
#
_cell.length_a   1.000
_cell.length_b   1.000
_cell.length_c   1.000
_cell.angle_alpha   90.00
_cell.angle_beta   90.00
_cell.angle_gamma   90.00
#
_symmetry.space_group_name_H-M   'P 1'
#
loop_
_entity.id
_entity.type
_entity.pdbx_description
1 polymer ?
#
loop_
_entity_poly.entity_id
_entity_poly.type
_entity_poly.pdbx_seq_one_letter_code
_entity_poly.pdbx_strand_id
1 'polypeptide(L)'
;MATQAAQLNGDALVEPVPAGVTRSGAARLDAIDMLRGLVIVFMVLDHVRDFFHVSVNSFDPTDPVQSYPLLYVTRWITHLCAPTFVFLAGVSIFLQRANGKAGADLSRFLLTRGAWLVFLEVTVVTFGFNFGVSVVFLQVIWAIGISMICMAALARLPSVAVLIIGVAILLIYPLVAAATEGATGAAAIIRIMTVAPNLIPGTPILAFYAAIPWLGVMCLGFGLGPSFRLERERTRILLPLALGLLVAFVIMRALNGYGDPAPWKTGATETQTVMSFMNVSKYPPSPDYVCATLGTSMLIFLALQHFRGGQRAFCSTSAAPPCLPIFAISTSHTALR
;
A
#
# COMPACT_ATOMS: atom_id res chain seq x y z
N MET A 1 -7.76 -23.52 47.79
CA MET A 1 -7.23 -24.66 47.02
C MET A 1 -7.65 -24.49 45.57
N ALA A 2 -6.68 -24.42 44.64
CA ALA A 2 -6.79 -24.32 43.17
C ALA A 2 -7.50 -23.04 42.64
N THR A 3 -6.83 -21.96 42.23
CA THR A 3 -5.72 -21.78 41.26
C THR A 3 -6.05 -22.25 39.82
N GLN A 4 -6.01 -21.28 38.89
CA GLN A 4 -5.40 -21.36 37.57
C GLN A 4 -6.20 -21.93 36.38
N ALA A 5 -6.65 -21.02 35.50
CA ALA A 5 -6.65 -21.24 34.05
C ALA A 5 -6.59 -19.89 33.30
N ALA A 6 -5.59 -19.07 33.63
CA ALA A 6 -5.15 -17.96 32.79
C ALA A 6 -4.02 -18.48 31.88
N GLN A 7 -4.38 -19.06 30.73
CA GLN A 7 -3.42 -19.42 29.69
C GLN A 7 -3.20 -18.24 28.74
N LEU A 8 -2.17 -17.45 29.09
CA LEU A 8 -1.05 -17.05 28.25
C LEU A 8 -1.28 -17.02 26.72
N ASN A 9 -1.69 -15.86 26.20
CA ASN A 9 -1.22 -15.40 24.90
C ASN A 9 -0.04 -14.46 25.16
N GLY A 10 1.18 -15.00 25.07
CA GLY A 10 2.43 -14.29 25.28
C GLY A 10 2.78 -13.39 24.10
N ASP A 11 2.11 -12.26 23.98
CA ASP A 11 2.52 -11.14 23.14
C ASP A 11 2.85 -10.00 24.10
N ALA A 12 4.14 -9.75 24.36
CA ALA A 12 4.63 -8.80 25.37
C ALA A 12 4.24 -7.32 25.09
N LEU A 13 3.51 -7.06 24.00
CA LEU A 13 3.06 -5.75 23.54
C LEU A 13 1.53 -5.59 23.55
N VAL A 14 0.77 -6.57 24.06
CA VAL A 14 -0.69 -6.50 24.13
C VAL A 14 -1.12 -6.06 25.52
N GLU A 15 -1.31 -4.75 25.70
CA GLU A 15 -2.07 -4.25 26.85
C GLU A 15 -3.55 -4.68 26.77
N PRO A 16 -4.21 -4.88 27.93
CA PRO A 16 -5.63 -5.21 27.99
C PRO A 16 -6.48 -4.14 27.30
N VAL A 17 -7.50 -4.60 26.57
CA VAL A 17 -8.41 -3.79 25.75
C VAL A 17 -9.13 -2.75 26.62
N PRO A 18 -9.00 -1.42 26.36
CA PRO A 18 -9.89 -0.44 26.97
C PRO A 18 -11.29 -0.58 26.37
N ALA A 19 -12.29 -0.69 27.24
CA ALA A 19 -13.69 -0.65 26.84
C ALA A 19 -14.06 0.76 26.36
N GLY A 20 -14.41 0.88 25.07
CA GLY A 20 -14.90 2.12 24.46
C GLY A 20 -13.85 2.90 23.65
N VAL A 21 -14.32 3.57 22.58
CA VAL A 21 -13.49 4.48 21.77
C VAL A 21 -13.20 5.71 22.63
N THR A 22 -12.03 5.74 23.27
CA THR A 22 -11.51 6.95 23.90
C THR A 22 -11.45 8.08 22.85
N ARG A 23 -11.59 9.35 23.26
CA ARG A 23 -11.39 10.55 22.39
C ARG A 23 -10.09 10.47 21.55
N SER A 24 -9.17 9.72 22.10
CA SER A 24 -7.82 9.46 21.71
C SER A 24 -7.74 8.37 20.59
N GLY A 25 -8.57 7.33 20.70
CA GLY A 25 -8.85 6.36 19.64
C GLY A 25 -9.59 6.97 18.44
N ALA A 26 -10.48 7.93 18.67
CA ALA A 26 -11.13 8.70 17.60
C ALA A 26 -10.12 9.53 16.80
N ALA A 27 -9.23 10.29 17.48
CA ALA A 27 -8.20 11.09 16.82
C ALA A 27 -7.22 10.27 15.95
N ARG A 28 -6.96 9.02 16.31
CA ARG A 28 -6.17 8.08 15.48
C ARG A 28 -6.91 7.70 14.20
N LEU A 29 -8.18 7.31 14.33
CA LEU A 29 -9.00 6.91 13.19
C LEU A 29 -9.15 8.09 12.22
N ASP A 30 -9.35 9.30 12.75
CA ASP A 30 -9.37 10.54 11.97
C ASP A 30 -8.09 10.72 11.15
N ALA A 31 -6.90 10.56 11.74
CA ALA A 31 -5.64 10.74 11.03
C ALA A 31 -5.40 9.67 9.94
N ILE A 32 -5.84 8.42 10.19
CA ILE A 32 -5.80 7.35 9.19
C ILE A 32 -6.75 7.70 8.03
N ASP A 33 -7.97 8.11 8.33
CA ASP A 33 -8.98 8.43 7.33
C ASP A 33 -8.64 9.70 6.54
N MET A 34 -8.03 10.71 7.18
CA MET A 34 -7.48 11.90 6.51
C MET A 34 -6.36 11.52 5.53
N LEU A 35 -5.42 10.66 5.93
CA LEU A 35 -4.36 10.21 5.04
C LEU A 35 -4.92 9.43 3.86
N ARG A 36 -5.87 8.51 4.10
CA ARG A 36 -6.56 7.78 3.02
C ARG A 36 -7.25 8.75 2.07
N GLY A 37 -7.98 9.71 2.61
CA GLY A 37 -8.66 10.76 1.86
C GLY A 37 -7.75 11.57 0.95
N LEU A 38 -6.67 12.09 1.52
CA LEU A 38 -5.65 12.83 0.79
C LEU A 38 -5.13 12.02 -0.40
N VAL A 39 -4.89 10.73 -0.15
CA VAL A 39 -4.38 9.82 -1.17
C VAL A 39 -5.46 9.46 -2.22
N ILE A 40 -6.74 9.36 -1.86
CA ILE A 40 -7.84 9.23 -2.84
C ILE A 40 -7.83 10.45 -3.77
N VAL A 41 -7.69 11.66 -3.23
CA VAL A 41 -7.67 12.90 -4.02
C VAL A 41 -6.50 12.87 -5.02
N PHE A 42 -5.29 12.51 -4.59
CA PHE A 42 -4.15 12.38 -5.49
C PHE A 42 -4.35 11.29 -6.56
N MET A 43 -4.94 10.15 -6.19
CA MET A 43 -5.27 9.08 -7.15
C MET A 43 -6.27 9.54 -8.21
N VAL A 44 -7.31 10.28 -7.83
CA VAL A 44 -8.30 10.84 -8.78
C VAL A 44 -7.63 11.85 -9.71
N LEU A 45 -6.77 12.73 -9.18
CA LEU A 45 -5.99 13.66 -10.00
C LEU A 45 -5.07 12.94 -10.98
N ASP A 46 -4.41 11.84 -10.57
CA ASP A 46 -3.57 11.00 -11.43
C ASP A 46 -4.38 10.43 -12.60
N HIS A 47 -5.55 9.85 -12.32
CA HIS A 47 -6.40 9.28 -13.36
C HIS A 47 -7.04 10.35 -14.27
N VAL A 48 -7.47 11.49 -13.74
CA VAL A 48 -7.96 12.60 -14.58
C VAL A 48 -6.88 13.07 -15.54
N ARG A 49 -5.61 13.18 -15.08
CA ARG A 49 -4.49 13.46 -15.99
C ARG A 49 -4.37 12.38 -17.07
N ASP A 50 -4.41 11.11 -16.71
CA ASP A 50 -4.23 10.00 -17.66
C ASP A 50 -5.34 9.96 -18.73
N PHE A 51 -6.57 10.41 -18.42
CA PHE A 51 -7.67 10.46 -19.38
C PHE A 51 -7.68 11.71 -20.27
N PHE A 52 -7.32 12.88 -19.72
CA PHE A 52 -7.51 14.16 -20.41
C PHE A 52 -6.23 14.80 -20.94
N HIS A 53 -5.06 14.36 -20.49
CA HIS A 53 -3.82 14.99 -20.89
C HIS A 53 -3.37 14.45 -22.26
N VAL A 54 -3.25 15.35 -23.24
CA VAL A 54 -3.05 15.03 -24.66
C VAL A 54 -1.74 14.27 -24.91
N SER A 55 -0.75 14.41 -24.02
CA SER A 55 0.58 13.79 -24.15
C SER A 55 0.73 12.43 -23.46
N VAL A 56 -0.35 11.80 -22.98
CA VAL A 56 -0.29 10.53 -22.21
C VAL A 56 0.36 9.39 -23.01
N ASN A 57 0.22 9.41 -24.34
CA ASN A 57 0.85 8.42 -25.23
C ASN A 57 2.17 8.89 -25.83
N SER A 58 2.64 10.09 -25.50
CA SER A 58 3.82 10.69 -26.13
C SER A 58 5.12 10.36 -25.38
N PHE A 59 5.10 10.38 -24.04
CA PHE A 59 6.27 10.11 -23.21
C PHE A 59 5.87 9.80 -21.76
N ASP A 60 6.75 9.13 -21.00
CA ASP A 60 6.54 8.88 -19.57
C ASP A 60 6.72 10.18 -18.77
N PRO A 61 5.72 10.62 -17.97
CA PRO A 61 5.85 11.81 -17.13
C PRO A 61 7.00 11.76 -16.11
N THR A 62 7.55 10.59 -15.78
CA THR A 62 8.74 10.47 -14.93
C THR A 62 10.06 10.46 -15.71
N ASP A 63 10.04 10.48 -17.05
CA ASP A 63 11.24 10.50 -17.87
C ASP A 63 12.03 11.81 -17.62
N PRO A 64 13.23 11.75 -17.04
CA PRO A 64 14.01 12.94 -16.76
C PRO A 64 14.47 13.67 -18.03
N VAL A 65 14.46 13.04 -19.21
CA VAL A 65 14.90 13.66 -20.46
C VAL A 65 13.76 14.40 -21.14
N GLN A 66 12.55 13.83 -21.15
CA GLN A 66 11.41 14.35 -21.91
C GLN A 66 10.40 15.12 -21.04
N SER A 67 10.37 14.86 -19.74
CA SER A 67 9.47 15.55 -18.81
C SER A 67 10.04 16.89 -18.34
N TYR A 68 9.17 17.72 -17.77
CA TYR A 68 9.52 18.99 -17.16
C TYR A 68 9.23 18.97 -15.65
N PRO A 69 9.89 19.82 -14.83
CA PRO A 69 9.87 19.71 -13.38
C PRO A 69 8.49 19.65 -12.73
N LEU A 70 7.55 20.48 -13.18
CA LEU A 70 6.22 20.51 -12.61
C LEU A 70 5.45 19.20 -12.87
N LEU A 71 5.51 18.67 -14.09
CA LEU A 71 4.85 17.40 -14.44
C LEU A 71 5.49 16.22 -13.69
N TYR A 72 6.82 16.17 -13.66
CA TYR A 72 7.56 15.17 -12.88
C TYR A 72 7.13 15.15 -11.41
N VAL A 73 7.08 16.31 -10.74
CA VAL A 73 6.70 16.41 -9.33
C VAL A 73 5.26 15.95 -9.12
N THR A 74 4.32 16.35 -9.98
CA THR A 74 2.92 15.89 -9.84
C THR A 74 2.82 14.37 -9.97
N ARG A 75 3.56 13.76 -10.91
CA ARG A 75 3.61 12.32 -11.07
C ARG A 75 4.27 11.64 -9.87
N TRP A 76 5.36 12.18 -9.36
CA TRP A 76 6.06 11.64 -8.18
C TRP A 76 5.17 11.70 -6.93
N ILE A 77 4.40 12.77 -6.71
CA ILE A 77 3.46 12.84 -5.57
C ILE A 77 2.41 11.72 -5.65
N THR A 78 1.90 11.40 -6.84
CA THR A 78 0.94 10.32 -7.02
C THR A 78 1.53 8.93 -6.79
N HIS A 79 2.87 8.77 -6.77
CA HIS A 79 3.53 7.53 -6.36
C HIS A 79 3.23 7.15 -4.92
N LEU A 80 2.86 8.11 -4.06
CA LEU A 80 2.44 7.81 -2.70
C LEU A 80 1.18 6.93 -2.67
N CYS A 81 0.33 6.97 -3.71
CA CYS A 81 -1.03 6.51 -3.52
C CYS A 81 -1.18 5.00 -3.28
N ALA A 82 -0.63 4.20 -4.20
CA ALA A 82 -0.69 2.75 -4.10
C ALA A 82 -0.05 2.21 -2.81
N PRO A 83 1.20 2.55 -2.45
CA PRO A 83 1.85 2.02 -1.25
C PRO A 83 1.15 2.47 0.03
N THR A 84 0.69 3.73 0.13
CA THR A 84 -0.06 4.17 1.31
C THR A 84 -1.37 3.39 1.46
N PHE A 85 -2.14 3.18 0.38
CA PHE A 85 -3.39 2.41 0.46
C PHE A 85 -3.17 0.97 0.89
N VAL A 86 -2.21 0.28 0.26
CA VAL A 86 -1.94 -1.13 0.55
C VAL A 86 -1.40 -1.27 1.98
N PHE A 87 -0.55 -0.36 2.43
CA PHE A 87 -0.05 -0.30 3.80
C PHE A 87 -1.19 -0.09 4.80
N LEU A 88 -2.05 0.92 4.59
CA LEU A 88 -3.17 1.20 5.48
C LEU A 88 -4.24 0.10 5.46
N ALA A 89 -4.39 -0.64 4.35
CA ALA A 89 -5.20 -1.86 4.31
C ALA A 89 -4.63 -2.90 5.28
N GLY A 90 -3.31 -3.14 5.27
CA GLY A 90 -2.62 -4.00 6.24
C GLY A 90 -2.85 -3.57 7.70
N VAL A 91 -2.69 -2.28 8.00
CA VAL A 91 -2.99 -1.71 9.33
C VAL A 91 -4.44 -1.98 9.73
N SER A 92 -5.38 -1.81 8.79
CA SER A 92 -6.81 -2.02 9.01
C SER A 92 -7.14 -3.49 9.31
N ILE A 93 -6.43 -4.44 8.70
CA ILE A 93 -6.57 -5.87 8.99
C ILE A 93 -6.12 -6.15 10.43
N PHE A 94 -4.99 -5.58 10.87
CA PHE A 94 -4.52 -5.71 12.24
C PHE A 94 -5.51 -5.11 13.25
N LEU A 95 -6.03 -3.91 12.98
CA LEU A 95 -7.00 -3.26 13.87
C LEU A 95 -8.31 -4.06 13.97
N GLN A 96 -8.78 -4.69 12.88
CA GLN A 96 -9.93 -5.59 12.93
C GLN A 96 -9.66 -6.82 13.82
N ARG A 97 -8.46 -7.40 13.73
CA ARG A 97 -8.02 -8.48 14.63
C ARG A 97 -8.02 -8.04 16.09
N ALA A 98 -7.44 -6.87 16.37
CA ALA A 98 -7.35 -6.31 17.71
C ALA A 98 -8.72 -5.94 18.30
N ASN A 99 -9.71 -5.61 17.46
CA ASN A 99 -11.07 -5.27 17.85
C ASN A 99 -12.02 -6.48 17.95
N GLY A 100 -11.49 -7.71 17.98
CA GLY A 100 -12.26 -8.92 18.29
C GLY A 100 -12.68 -9.76 17.08
N LYS A 101 -12.45 -9.33 15.83
CA LYS A 101 -12.60 -10.19 14.65
C LYS A 101 -11.33 -11.02 14.48
N ALA A 102 -11.20 -12.14 15.19
CA ALA A 102 -10.01 -12.98 15.17
C ALA A 102 -10.25 -14.37 14.58
N GLY A 103 -9.18 -15.08 14.23
CA GLY A 103 -9.23 -16.48 13.79
C GLY A 103 -9.95 -16.69 12.45
N ALA A 104 -10.93 -17.61 12.45
CA ALA A 104 -11.65 -18.01 11.25
C ALA A 104 -12.52 -16.88 10.66
N ASP A 105 -13.10 -16.04 11.50
CA ASP A 105 -13.98 -14.95 11.06
C ASP A 105 -13.21 -13.90 10.26
N LEU A 106 -12.02 -13.52 10.73
CA LEU A 106 -11.13 -12.64 9.99
C LEU A 106 -10.67 -13.30 8.68
N SER A 107 -10.29 -14.58 8.74
CA SER A 107 -9.84 -15.31 7.55
C SER A 107 -10.92 -15.33 6.47
N ARG A 108 -12.17 -15.67 6.84
CA ARG A 108 -13.33 -15.69 5.93
C ARG A 108 -13.66 -14.31 5.40
N PHE A 109 -13.62 -13.28 6.25
CA PHE A 109 -13.82 -11.90 5.83
C PHE A 109 -12.78 -11.47 4.78
N LEU A 110 -11.50 -11.77 4.99
CA LEU A 110 -10.44 -11.43 4.05
C LEU A 110 -10.53 -12.20 2.74
N LEU A 111 -10.84 -13.51 2.79
CA LEU A 111 -11.04 -14.33 1.60
C LEU A 111 -12.20 -13.83 0.76
N THR A 112 -13.35 -13.60 1.38
CA THR A 112 -14.56 -13.15 0.67
C THR A 112 -14.37 -11.75 0.08
N ARG A 113 -13.86 -10.79 0.86
CA ARG A 113 -13.59 -9.43 0.37
C ARG A 113 -12.52 -9.43 -0.71
N GLY A 114 -11.44 -10.18 -0.53
CA GLY A 114 -10.37 -10.28 -1.51
C GLY A 114 -10.84 -10.87 -2.84
N ALA A 115 -11.63 -11.95 -2.79
CA ALA A 115 -12.25 -12.55 -3.97
C ALA A 115 -13.20 -11.57 -4.67
N TRP A 116 -14.00 -10.81 -3.91
CA TRP A 116 -14.86 -9.76 -4.46
C TRP A 116 -14.07 -8.66 -5.18
N LEU A 117 -12.92 -8.22 -4.63
CA LEU A 117 -12.08 -7.22 -5.29
C LEU A 117 -11.50 -7.75 -6.60
N VAL A 118 -11.03 -8.99 -6.62
CA VAL A 118 -10.54 -9.64 -7.86
C VAL A 118 -11.67 -9.74 -8.89
N PHE A 119 -12.86 -10.15 -8.47
CA PHE A 119 -14.03 -10.22 -9.34
C PHE A 119 -14.39 -8.85 -9.93
N LEU A 120 -14.43 -7.81 -9.10
CA LEU A 120 -14.75 -6.45 -9.55
C LEU A 120 -13.71 -5.89 -10.52
N GLU A 121 -12.43 -6.22 -10.36
CA GLU A 121 -11.39 -5.81 -11.30
C GLU A 121 -11.62 -6.40 -12.69
N VAL A 122 -11.80 -7.72 -12.74
CA VAL A 122 -11.96 -8.46 -14.00
C VAL A 122 -13.27 -8.14 -14.71
N THR A 123 -14.27 -7.65 -13.98
CA THR A 123 -15.60 -7.33 -14.53
C THR A 123 -15.81 -5.82 -14.68
N VAL A 124 -16.17 -5.14 -13.60
CA VAL A 124 -16.62 -3.74 -13.59
C VAL A 124 -15.50 -2.78 -14.00
N VAL A 125 -14.30 -2.95 -13.44
CA VAL A 125 -13.18 -2.04 -13.73
C VAL A 125 -12.69 -2.25 -15.17
N THR A 126 -12.51 -3.50 -15.58
CA THR A 126 -12.15 -3.83 -16.97
C THR A 126 -13.17 -3.27 -17.96
N PHE A 127 -14.47 -3.38 -17.66
CA PHE A 127 -15.52 -2.79 -18.48
C PHE A 127 -15.44 -1.25 -18.50
N GLY A 128 -15.27 -0.62 -17.34
CA GLY A 128 -15.22 0.83 -17.20
C GLY A 128 -14.03 1.50 -17.91
N PHE A 129 -12.88 0.81 -18.01
CA PHE A 129 -11.72 1.33 -18.74
C PHE A 129 -11.82 1.10 -20.25
N ASN A 130 -12.37 -0.03 -20.69
CA ASN A 130 -12.29 -0.43 -22.09
C ASN A 130 -13.54 -0.11 -22.92
N PHE A 131 -14.71 0.13 -22.29
CA PHE A 131 -16.00 0.35 -22.96
C PHE A 131 -16.27 -0.57 -24.18
N GLY A 132 -15.66 -1.77 -24.25
CA GLY A 132 -15.76 -2.70 -25.38
C GLY A 132 -14.46 -3.36 -25.89
N VAL A 133 -13.26 -2.89 -25.53
CA VAL A 133 -12.00 -3.51 -25.98
C VAL A 133 -11.57 -4.68 -25.06
N SER A 134 -11.11 -5.78 -25.66
CA SER A 134 -10.95 -7.10 -25.03
C SER A 134 -9.71 -7.29 -24.15
N VAL A 135 -9.13 -6.22 -23.55
CA VAL A 135 -7.94 -6.33 -22.68
C VAL A 135 -8.29 -6.20 -21.19
N VAL A 136 -8.00 -7.23 -20.41
CA VAL A 136 -8.16 -7.22 -18.94
C VAL A 136 -6.90 -6.63 -18.31
N PHE A 137 -7.05 -5.50 -17.62
CA PHE A 137 -5.98 -4.89 -16.85
C PHE A 137 -6.07 -5.33 -15.39
N LEU A 138 -5.05 -6.05 -14.90
CA LEU A 138 -4.92 -6.35 -13.48
C LEU A 138 -4.10 -5.25 -12.80
N GLN A 139 -4.81 -4.31 -12.18
CA GLN A 139 -4.27 -3.12 -11.54
C GLN A 139 -4.24 -3.28 -10.00
N VAL A 140 -4.27 -2.15 -9.29
CA VAL A 140 -4.09 -2.09 -7.83
C VAL A 140 -5.18 -2.86 -7.06
N ILE A 141 -6.42 -2.91 -7.56
CA ILE A 141 -7.53 -3.57 -6.88
C ILE A 141 -7.33 -5.08 -6.89
N TRP A 142 -6.90 -5.66 -8.02
CA TRP A 142 -6.51 -7.06 -8.08
C TRP A 142 -5.36 -7.38 -7.11
N ALA A 143 -4.34 -6.52 -7.04
CA ALA A 143 -3.18 -6.75 -6.18
C ALA A 143 -3.58 -6.73 -4.69
N ILE A 144 -4.47 -5.81 -4.31
CA ILE A 144 -5.07 -5.77 -2.97
C ILE A 144 -5.90 -7.02 -2.72
N GLY A 145 -6.72 -7.45 -3.68
CA GLY A 145 -7.58 -8.62 -3.56
C GLY A 145 -6.80 -9.91 -3.30
N ILE A 146 -5.76 -10.17 -4.10
CA ILE A 146 -4.85 -11.31 -3.90
C ILE A 146 -4.09 -11.18 -2.58
N SER A 147 -3.62 -9.98 -2.23
CA SER A 147 -2.93 -9.75 -0.95
C SER A 147 -3.84 -10.03 0.25
N MET A 148 -5.12 -9.65 0.20
CA MET A 148 -6.11 -9.96 1.24
C MET A 148 -6.34 -11.47 1.36
N ILE A 149 -6.41 -12.20 0.24
CA ILE A 149 -6.53 -13.66 0.23
C ILE A 149 -5.32 -14.30 0.91
N CYS A 150 -4.09 -13.88 0.59
CA CYS A 150 -2.88 -14.36 1.26
C CYS A 150 -2.87 -13.97 2.76
N MET A 151 -3.31 -12.77 3.09
CA MET A 151 -3.44 -12.30 4.46
C MET A 151 -4.45 -13.10 5.28
N ALA A 152 -5.42 -13.80 4.68
CA ALA A 152 -6.32 -14.68 5.41
C ALA A 152 -5.57 -15.80 6.16
N ALA A 153 -4.43 -16.26 5.63
CA ALA A 153 -3.54 -17.20 6.31
C ALA A 153 -2.53 -16.46 7.19
N LEU A 154 -1.84 -15.45 6.65
CA LEU A 154 -0.76 -14.75 7.35
C LEU A 154 -1.23 -13.98 8.58
N ALA A 155 -2.45 -13.44 8.59
CA ALA A 155 -3.00 -12.71 9.72
C ALA A 155 -3.24 -13.58 10.97
N ARG A 156 -3.05 -14.90 10.89
CA ARG A 156 -3.05 -15.82 12.04
C ARG A 156 -1.72 -15.82 12.80
N LEU A 157 -0.63 -15.46 12.14
CA LEU A 157 0.70 -15.38 12.73
C LEU A 157 0.82 -14.16 13.67
N PRO A 158 1.79 -14.13 14.60
CA PRO A 158 2.08 -12.92 15.37
C PRO A 158 2.48 -11.76 14.45
N SER A 159 2.18 -10.52 14.86
CA SER A 159 2.41 -9.32 14.06
C SER A 159 3.88 -9.18 13.61
N VAL A 160 4.82 -9.54 14.49
CA VAL A 160 6.27 -9.52 14.20
C VAL A 160 6.64 -10.52 13.11
N ALA A 161 6.06 -11.72 13.10
CA ALA A 161 6.33 -12.71 12.04
C ALA A 161 5.84 -12.20 10.67
N VAL A 162 4.66 -11.60 10.63
CA VAL A 162 4.12 -10.99 9.39
C VAL A 162 4.99 -9.81 8.94
N LEU A 163 5.50 -9.01 9.88
CA LEU A 163 6.44 -7.92 9.58
C LEU A 163 7.72 -8.46 8.91
N ILE A 164 8.34 -9.48 9.50
CA ILE A 164 9.55 -10.12 8.98
C ILE A 164 9.28 -10.69 7.58
N ILE A 165 8.14 -11.36 7.38
CA ILE A 165 7.73 -11.87 6.06
C ILE A 165 7.59 -10.72 5.05
N GLY A 166 6.97 -9.60 5.43
CA GLY A 166 6.82 -8.43 4.56
C GLY A 166 8.17 -7.83 4.14
N VAL A 167 9.09 -7.65 5.10
CA VAL A 167 10.45 -7.17 4.83
C VAL A 167 11.20 -8.17 3.93
N ALA A 168 11.12 -9.46 4.23
CA ALA A 168 11.78 -10.50 3.44
C ALA A 168 11.26 -10.53 2.01
N ILE A 169 9.93 -10.45 1.80
CA ILE A 169 9.33 -10.36 0.47
C ILE A 169 9.93 -9.19 -0.29
N LEU A 170 9.94 -7.99 0.28
CA LEU A 170 10.40 -6.78 -0.39
C LEU A 170 11.89 -6.81 -0.75
N LEU A 171 12.72 -7.43 0.08
CA LEU A 171 14.16 -7.54 -0.18
C LEU A 171 14.50 -8.70 -1.15
N ILE A 172 13.74 -9.79 -1.10
CA ILE A 172 14.06 -11.00 -1.88
C ILE A 172 13.44 -10.95 -3.27
N TYR A 173 12.23 -10.38 -3.43
CA TYR A 173 11.54 -10.42 -4.71
C TYR A 173 12.33 -9.79 -5.88
N PRO A 174 13.16 -8.72 -5.73
CA PRO A 174 13.94 -8.19 -6.86
C PRO A 174 14.96 -9.21 -7.37
N LEU A 175 15.55 -10.00 -6.46
CA LEU A 175 16.46 -11.08 -6.82
C LEU A 175 15.73 -12.20 -7.57
N VAL A 176 14.52 -12.54 -7.12
CA VAL A 176 13.65 -13.51 -7.81
C VAL A 176 13.21 -12.97 -9.18
N ALA A 177 12.93 -11.67 -9.29
CA ALA A 177 12.54 -11.03 -10.55
C ALA A 177 13.65 -11.16 -11.60
N ALA A 178 14.90 -10.86 -11.20
CA ALA A 178 16.08 -11.03 -12.05
C ALA A 178 16.34 -12.51 -12.39
N ALA A 179 16.28 -13.41 -11.41
CA ALA A 179 16.54 -14.84 -11.62
C ALA A 179 15.49 -15.54 -12.51
N THR A 180 14.28 -14.97 -12.62
CA THR A 180 13.19 -15.51 -13.43
C THR A 180 13.02 -14.81 -14.77
N GLU A 181 13.95 -13.92 -15.15
CA GLU A 181 13.96 -13.33 -16.48
C GLU A 181 14.05 -14.40 -17.57
N GLY A 182 13.28 -14.21 -18.65
CA GLY A 182 13.21 -15.19 -19.75
C GLY A 182 12.36 -16.44 -19.47
N ALA A 183 11.64 -16.52 -18.34
CA ALA A 183 10.71 -17.62 -18.08
C ALA A 183 9.67 -17.77 -19.21
N THR A 184 9.38 -19.02 -19.61
CA THR A 184 8.44 -19.35 -20.68
C THR A 184 7.31 -20.26 -20.18
N GLY A 185 6.24 -20.40 -20.98
CA GLY A 185 5.11 -21.27 -20.67
C GLY A 185 4.44 -20.92 -19.33
N ALA A 186 4.15 -21.94 -18.51
CA ALA A 186 3.50 -21.77 -17.21
C ALA A 186 4.34 -20.91 -16.22
N ALA A 187 5.68 -21.00 -16.29
CA ALA A 187 6.56 -20.20 -15.44
C ALA A 187 6.46 -18.70 -15.77
N ALA A 188 6.26 -18.36 -17.05
CA ALA A 188 5.99 -16.98 -17.46
C ALA A 188 4.70 -16.46 -16.82
N ILE A 189 3.61 -17.24 -16.86
CA ILE A 189 2.32 -16.85 -16.27
C ILE A 189 2.46 -16.61 -14.77
N ILE A 190 3.14 -17.52 -14.05
CA ILE A 190 3.39 -17.36 -12.61
C ILE A 190 4.18 -16.09 -12.35
N ARG A 191 5.30 -15.87 -13.05
CA ARG A 191 6.11 -14.65 -12.92
C ARG A 191 5.27 -13.39 -13.15
N ILE A 192 4.42 -13.40 -14.18
CA ILE A 192 3.57 -12.26 -14.55
C ILE A 192 2.53 -11.95 -13.47
N MET A 193 1.90 -12.98 -12.92
CA MET A 193 0.91 -12.83 -11.85
C MET A 193 1.53 -12.49 -10.49
N THR A 194 2.82 -12.73 -10.27
CA THR A 194 3.38 -12.68 -8.91
C THR A 194 4.53 -11.70 -8.75
N VAL A 195 5.46 -11.63 -9.70
CA VAL A 195 6.76 -10.97 -9.51
C VAL A 195 6.95 -9.73 -10.38
N ALA A 196 6.58 -9.78 -11.65
CA ALA A 196 6.88 -8.69 -12.60
C ALA A 196 5.74 -8.49 -13.60
N PRO A 197 5.43 -7.25 -13.99
CA PRO A 197 4.35 -6.98 -14.93
C PRO A 197 4.67 -7.47 -16.34
N ASN A 198 3.68 -8.03 -17.03
CA ASN A 198 3.73 -8.31 -18.47
C ASN A 198 2.33 -8.68 -19.01
N LEU A 199 2.22 -8.76 -20.33
CA LEU A 199 1.10 -9.40 -21.01
C LEU A 199 1.24 -10.92 -20.89
N ILE A 200 0.17 -11.59 -20.44
CA ILE A 200 0.16 -13.06 -20.39
C ILE A 200 0.18 -13.60 -21.83
N PRO A 201 1.15 -14.46 -22.19
CA PRO A 201 1.25 -15.03 -23.54
C PRO A 201 -0.05 -15.70 -23.98
N GLY A 202 -0.54 -15.35 -25.16
CA GLY A 202 -1.74 -15.96 -25.76
C GLY A 202 -3.08 -15.49 -25.17
N THR A 203 -3.09 -14.50 -24.28
CA THR A 203 -4.32 -13.92 -23.73
C THR A 203 -4.25 -12.39 -23.75
N PRO A 204 -5.39 -11.70 -23.79
CA PRO A 204 -5.41 -10.24 -23.70
C PRO A 204 -5.43 -9.78 -22.22
N ILE A 205 -4.64 -10.42 -21.35
CA ILE A 205 -4.59 -10.10 -19.92
C ILE A 205 -3.24 -9.45 -19.63
N LEU A 206 -3.26 -8.16 -19.28
CA LEU A 206 -2.09 -7.42 -18.85
C LEU A 206 -2.06 -7.33 -17.32
N ALA A 207 -1.11 -8.01 -16.69
CA ALA A 207 -0.88 -7.85 -15.27
C ALA A 207 0.08 -6.69 -15.03
N PHE A 208 -0.46 -5.56 -14.60
CA PHE A 208 0.30 -4.34 -14.44
C PHE A 208 0.84 -4.18 -13.01
N TYR A 209 0.07 -4.66 -12.04
CA TYR A 209 0.52 -4.79 -10.66
C TYR A 209 0.90 -6.26 -10.44
N ALA A 210 2.07 -6.54 -9.86
CA ALA A 210 2.49 -7.90 -9.51
C ALA A 210 2.13 -8.19 -8.03
N ALA A 211 1.46 -9.31 -7.72
CA ALA A 211 0.82 -9.46 -6.41
C ALA A 211 1.79 -9.54 -5.22
N ILE A 212 2.94 -10.22 -5.37
CA ILE A 212 3.83 -10.52 -4.24
C ILE A 212 4.49 -9.25 -3.65
N PRO A 213 5.03 -8.32 -4.45
CA PRO A 213 5.56 -7.07 -3.89
C PRO A 213 4.52 -6.27 -3.09
N TRP A 214 3.27 -6.20 -3.58
CA TRP A 214 2.19 -5.51 -2.87
C TRP A 214 1.73 -6.25 -1.61
N LEU A 215 1.76 -7.59 -1.61
CA LEU A 215 1.58 -8.38 -0.40
C LEU A 215 2.63 -8.02 0.65
N GLY A 216 3.90 -7.85 0.23
CA GLY A 216 4.97 -7.37 1.11
C GLY A 216 4.62 -6.05 1.80
N VAL A 217 4.14 -5.06 1.05
CA VAL A 217 3.68 -3.77 1.60
C VAL A 217 2.50 -3.93 2.57
N MET A 218 1.53 -4.80 2.24
CA MET A 218 0.39 -5.07 3.13
C MET A 218 0.83 -5.74 4.44
N CYS A 219 1.79 -6.66 4.37
CA CYS A 219 2.42 -7.31 5.52
C CYS A 219 3.15 -6.30 6.41
N LEU A 220 3.88 -5.33 5.84
CA LEU A 220 4.47 -4.23 6.62
C LEU A 220 3.40 -3.44 7.39
N GLY A 221 2.28 -3.13 6.74
CA GLY A 221 1.15 -2.46 7.36
C GLY A 221 0.56 -3.24 8.52
N PHE A 222 0.33 -4.53 8.34
CA PHE A 222 -0.18 -5.41 9.41
C PHE A 222 0.82 -5.52 10.58
N GLY A 223 2.10 -5.71 10.26
CA GLY A 223 3.17 -5.87 11.24
C GLY A 223 3.42 -4.63 12.07
N LEU A 224 3.29 -3.44 11.49
CA LEU A 224 3.36 -2.15 12.20
C LEU A 224 2.03 -1.73 12.85
N GLY A 225 0.93 -2.45 12.59
CA GLY A 225 -0.38 -2.21 13.17
C GLY A 225 -0.40 -2.00 14.70
N PRO A 226 0.37 -2.74 15.53
CA PRO A 226 0.46 -2.50 16.97
C PRO A 226 0.87 -1.07 17.32
N SER A 227 1.81 -0.47 16.59
CA SER A 227 2.29 0.90 16.86
C SER A 227 1.20 1.95 16.71
N PHE A 228 0.20 1.71 15.85
CA PHE A 228 -0.95 2.59 15.70
C PHE A 228 -1.86 2.58 16.94
N ARG A 229 -1.82 1.54 17.77
CA ARG A 229 -2.56 1.50 19.05
C ARG A 229 -1.87 2.30 20.15
N LEU A 230 -0.54 2.42 20.11
CA LEU A 230 0.27 3.03 21.16
C LEU A 230 0.25 4.56 21.10
N GLU A 231 -0.80 5.20 21.58
CA GLU A 231 -1.01 6.64 21.36
C GLU A 231 0.14 7.57 21.81
N ARG A 232 0.73 7.33 22.99
CA ARG A 232 1.84 8.14 23.50
C ARG A 232 3.17 7.84 22.83
N GLU A 233 3.37 6.59 22.41
CA GLU A 233 4.65 6.10 21.89
C GLU A 233 4.69 6.03 20.36
N ARG A 234 3.54 6.19 19.68
CA ARG A 234 3.40 6.10 18.23
C ARG A 234 4.41 6.97 17.52
N THR A 235 4.52 8.24 17.91
CA THR A 235 5.50 9.16 17.31
C THR A 235 6.93 8.73 17.59
N ARG A 236 7.22 8.22 18.78
CA ARG A 236 8.57 7.74 19.15
C ARG A 236 8.98 6.48 18.37
N ILE A 237 8.02 5.69 17.90
CA ILE A 237 8.27 4.48 17.10
C ILE A 237 8.27 4.80 15.60
N LEU A 238 7.24 5.50 15.10
CA LEU A 238 7.05 5.75 13.68
C LEU A 238 8.01 6.81 13.13
N LEU A 239 8.41 7.82 13.91
CA LEU A 239 9.32 8.86 13.44
C LEU A 239 10.71 8.31 13.07
N PRO A 240 11.43 7.59 13.96
CA PRO A 240 12.73 7.02 13.59
C PRO A 240 12.61 5.98 12.48
N LEU A 241 11.50 5.24 12.42
CA LEU A 241 11.25 4.31 11.32
C LEU A 241 11.08 5.04 9.98
N ALA A 242 10.27 6.11 9.94
CA ALA A 242 10.05 6.91 8.74
C ALA A 242 11.35 7.56 8.25
N LEU A 243 12.12 8.15 9.16
CA LEU A 243 13.43 8.72 8.85
C LEU A 243 14.42 7.62 8.42
N GLY A 244 14.41 6.47 9.08
CA GLY A 244 15.24 5.32 8.73
C GLY A 244 14.95 4.80 7.31
N LEU A 245 13.69 4.73 6.91
CA LEU A 245 13.30 4.36 5.54
C LEU A 245 13.79 5.38 4.51
N LEU A 246 13.68 6.67 4.80
CA LEU A 246 14.18 7.73 3.90
C LEU A 246 15.71 7.72 3.81
N VAL A 247 16.41 7.51 4.91
CA VAL A 247 17.87 7.35 4.93
C VAL A 247 18.29 6.10 4.16
N ALA A 248 17.60 4.97 4.36
CA ALA A 248 17.86 3.74 3.61
C ALA A 248 17.66 3.96 2.10
N PHE A 249 16.60 4.66 1.70
CA PHE A 249 16.37 5.07 0.31
C PHE A 249 17.56 5.88 -0.24
N VAL A 250 17.99 6.92 0.48
CA VAL A 250 19.13 7.75 0.03
C VAL A 250 20.41 6.93 -0.10
N ILE A 251 20.68 6.02 0.85
CA ILE A 251 21.88 5.16 0.82
C ILE A 251 21.82 4.19 -0.38
N MET A 252 20.70 3.47 -0.56
CA MET A 252 20.54 2.52 -1.67
C MET A 252 20.66 3.24 -3.02
N ARG A 253 20.02 4.41 -3.16
CA ARG A 253 20.14 5.24 -4.37
C ARG A 253 21.55 5.76 -4.59
N ALA A 254 22.26 6.20 -3.54
CA ALA A 254 23.64 6.67 -3.67
C ALA A 254 24.59 5.54 -4.12
N LEU A 255 24.39 4.31 -3.63
CA LEU A 255 25.15 3.13 -4.07
C LEU A 255 24.79 2.69 -5.49
N ASN A 256 23.56 2.97 -5.94
CA ASN A 256 23.07 2.77 -7.32
C ASN A 256 23.24 1.33 -7.86
N GLY A 257 23.21 0.33 -6.97
CA GLY A 257 23.41 -1.08 -7.33
C GLY A 257 22.19 -1.96 -7.06
N TYR A 258 21.73 -1.97 -5.80
CA TYR A 258 20.56 -2.73 -5.35
C TYR A 258 19.47 -1.78 -4.87
N GLY A 259 18.20 -2.16 -5.07
CA GLY A 259 17.04 -1.35 -4.72
C GLY A 259 16.15 -1.20 -5.94
N ASP A 260 16.47 -0.26 -6.81
CA ASP A 260 15.77 -0.06 -8.08
C ASP A 260 16.38 -0.89 -9.24
N PRO A 261 15.57 -1.57 -10.07
CA PRO A 261 16.07 -2.25 -11.27
C PRO A 261 16.57 -1.26 -12.35
N ALA A 262 16.19 0.02 -12.27
CA ALA A 262 16.68 1.08 -13.15
C ALA A 262 17.68 1.98 -12.39
N PRO A 263 19.00 1.78 -12.60
CA PRO A 263 20.02 2.66 -12.03
C PRO A 263 19.82 4.09 -12.50
N TRP A 264 19.95 5.05 -11.58
CA TRP A 264 19.94 6.46 -11.97
C TRP A 264 21.21 6.81 -12.73
N LYS A 265 21.10 7.82 -13.58
CA LYS A 265 22.17 8.33 -14.43
C LYS A 265 22.26 9.85 -14.32
N THR A 266 23.46 10.39 -14.51
CA THR A 266 23.68 11.83 -14.64
C THR A 266 23.03 12.34 -15.92
N GLY A 267 22.15 13.33 -15.79
CA GLY A 267 21.46 13.98 -16.91
C GLY A 267 22.28 15.12 -17.51
N ALA A 268 21.73 15.77 -18.55
CA ALA A 268 22.38 16.93 -19.18
C ALA A 268 22.33 18.20 -18.29
N THR A 269 21.40 18.25 -17.35
CA THR A 269 21.30 19.32 -16.34
C THR A 269 21.25 18.74 -14.93
N GLU A 270 21.56 19.56 -13.93
CA GLU A 270 21.43 19.19 -12.51
C GLU A 270 19.99 18.77 -12.17
N THR A 271 19.00 19.48 -12.71
CA THR A 271 17.58 19.15 -12.54
C THR A 271 17.25 17.76 -13.06
N GLN A 272 17.72 17.39 -14.25
CA GLN A 272 17.53 16.05 -14.81
C GLN A 272 18.24 14.98 -13.98
N THR A 273 19.40 15.30 -13.40
CA THR A 273 20.12 14.39 -12.51
C THR A 273 19.35 14.15 -11.21
N VAL A 274 18.77 15.20 -10.62
CA VAL A 274 17.91 15.07 -9.43
C VAL A 274 16.64 14.28 -9.74
N MET A 275 16.00 14.53 -10.90
CA MET A 275 14.84 13.76 -11.35
C MET A 275 15.19 12.29 -11.55
N SER A 276 16.31 12.01 -12.19
CA SER A 276 16.85 10.67 -12.40
C SER A 276 17.10 9.99 -11.04
N PHE A 277 17.70 10.68 -10.07
CA PHE A 277 17.92 10.19 -8.71
C PHE A 277 16.62 9.89 -7.97
N MET A 278 15.59 10.73 -8.13
CA MET A 278 14.28 10.53 -7.48
C MET A 278 13.35 9.58 -8.25
N ASN A 279 13.71 9.19 -9.49
CA ASN A 279 12.90 8.31 -10.32
C ASN A 279 13.06 6.86 -9.87
N VAL A 280 11.96 6.29 -9.37
CA VAL A 280 11.91 4.95 -8.77
C VAL A 280 10.81 4.12 -9.42
N SER A 281 11.11 2.84 -9.64
CA SER A 281 10.27 1.86 -10.31
C SER A 281 9.04 1.50 -9.47
N LYS A 282 7.86 1.81 -9.99
CA LYS A 282 6.56 1.48 -9.39
C LYS A 282 6.05 0.09 -9.79
N TYR A 283 6.43 -0.41 -10.96
CA TYR A 283 5.90 -1.65 -11.56
C TYR A 283 7.03 -2.60 -11.95
N PRO A 284 7.41 -3.57 -11.11
CA PRO A 284 6.94 -3.80 -9.73
C PRO A 284 7.54 -2.76 -8.74
N PRO A 285 6.94 -2.56 -7.55
CA PRO A 285 7.38 -1.53 -6.61
C PRO A 285 8.74 -1.88 -5.98
N SER A 286 9.80 -1.19 -6.40
CA SER A 286 11.16 -1.40 -5.92
C SER A 286 11.31 -1.18 -4.41
N PRO A 287 12.27 -1.84 -3.73
CA PRO A 287 12.67 -1.47 -2.37
C PRO A 287 12.87 0.04 -2.19
N ASP A 288 13.51 0.70 -3.16
CA ASP A 288 13.72 2.16 -3.16
C ASP A 288 12.39 2.91 -3.19
N TYR A 289 11.48 2.50 -4.09
CA TYR A 289 10.12 3.04 -4.18
C TYR A 289 9.36 2.89 -2.85
N VAL A 290 9.41 1.72 -2.23
CA VAL A 290 8.71 1.45 -0.97
C VAL A 290 9.30 2.28 0.18
N CYS A 291 10.63 2.35 0.29
CA CYS A 291 11.31 3.15 1.31
C CYS A 291 10.98 4.64 1.18
N ALA A 292 11.08 5.21 -0.02
CA ALA A 292 10.74 6.61 -0.27
C ALA A 292 9.26 6.89 0.05
N THR A 293 8.35 6.10 -0.53
CA THR A 293 6.92 6.38 -0.44
C THR A 293 6.34 6.11 0.94
N LEU A 294 6.69 5.00 1.61
CA LEU A 294 6.21 4.71 2.96
C LEU A 294 6.85 5.62 4.00
N GLY A 295 8.14 5.96 3.85
CA GLY A 295 8.80 6.95 4.70
C GLY A 295 8.08 8.30 4.67
N THR A 296 7.82 8.83 3.47
CA THR A 296 7.05 10.06 3.29
C THR A 296 5.62 9.92 3.82
N SER A 297 4.93 8.81 3.56
CA SER A 297 3.56 8.57 4.04
C SER A 297 3.46 8.58 5.56
N MET A 298 4.44 7.98 6.25
CA MET A 298 4.50 7.96 7.71
C MET A 298 4.76 9.36 8.28
N LEU A 299 5.62 10.16 7.65
CA LEU A 299 5.82 11.56 8.06
C LEU A 299 4.55 12.39 7.87
N ILE A 300 3.86 12.23 6.73
CA ILE A 300 2.56 12.88 6.50
C ILE A 300 1.55 12.44 7.56
N PHE A 301 1.47 11.15 7.88
CA PHE A 301 0.61 10.65 8.96
C PHE A 301 0.94 11.28 10.32
N LEU A 302 2.21 11.43 10.67
CA LEU A 302 2.65 12.09 11.91
C LEU A 302 2.30 13.59 11.91
N ALA A 303 2.44 14.27 10.78
CA ALA A 303 2.03 15.66 10.62
C ALA A 303 0.51 15.82 10.76
N LEU A 304 -0.28 14.92 10.15
CA LEU A 304 -1.74 14.94 10.19
C LEU A 304 -2.31 14.84 11.62
N GLN A 305 -1.60 14.19 12.54
CA GLN A 305 -2.00 14.07 13.95
C GLN A 305 -1.98 15.41 14.69
N HIS A 306 -1.23 16.41 14.21
CA HIS A 306 -1.11 17.71 14.87
C HIS A 306 -2.20 18.71 14.49
N PHE A 307 -2.91 18.52 13.38
CA PHE A 307 -4.10 19.31 13.06
C PHE A 307 -5.15 19.10 14.17
N ARG A 308 -5.99 20.08 14.52
CA ARG A 308 -6.99 19.98 15.61
C ARG A 308 -8.38 20.48 15.16
N GLY A 309 -9.44 19.85 15.71
CA GLY A 309 -10.81 20.39 15.72
C GLY A 309 -11.45 20.57 14.33
N GLY A 310 -11.75 21.82 13.95
CA GLY A 310 -12.49 22.15 12.72
C GLY A 310 -11.74 21.87 11.41
N GLN A 311 -10.41 21.89 11.42
CA GLN A 311 -9.59 21.53 10.25
C GLN A 311 -9.60 20.02 9.98
N ARG A 312 -9.79 19.18 11.02
CA ARG A 312 -9.96 17.73 10.87
C ARG A 312 -11.30 17.39 10.25
N ALA A 313 -12.37 18.07 10.67
CA ALA A 313 -13.72 17.87 10.14
C ALA A 313 -13.85 18.26 8.67
N PHE A 314 -13.21 19.36 8.23
CA PHE A 314 -13.17 19.75 6.82
C PHE A 314 -12.39 18.74 5.97
N CYS A 315 -11.23 18.29 6.44
CA CYS A 315 -10.40 17.34 5.71
C CYS A 315 -11.03 15.93 5.66
N SER A 316 -11.72 15.49 6.71
CA SER A 316 -12.42 14.19 6.75
C SER A 316 -13.71 14.18 5.91
N THR A 317 -14.46 15.30 5.88
CA THR A 317 -15.66 15.43 5.04
C THR A 317 -15.33 15.56 3.55
N SER A 318 -14.21 16.19 3.19
CA SER A 318 -13.71 16.20 1.80
C SER A 318 -13.08 14.88 1.34
N ALA A 319 -12.70 14.02 2.30
CA ALA A 319 -12.02 12.74 2.09
C ALA A 319 -12.96 11.53 2.01
N ALA A 320 -14.18 11.65 2.54
CA ALA A 320 -15.17 10.58 2.50
C ALA A 320 -15.83 10.56 1.12
N PRO A 321 -15.59 9.55 0.27
CA PRO A 321 -16.32 9.46 -0.99
C PRO A 321 -17.81 9.26 -0.65
N PRO A 322 -18.72 10.10 -1.20
CA PRO A 322 -20.13 9.77 -1.15
C PRO A 322 -20.32 8.50 -1.99
N CYS A 323 -20.86 7.45 -1.38
CA CYS A 323 -21.49 6.32 -2.07
C CYS A 323 -20.66 5.11 -2.56
N LEU A 324 -19.50 4.77 -1.97
CA LEU A 324 -18.89 3.42 -2.18
C LEU A 324 -18.47 2.74 -0.86
N PRO A 325 -19.30 1.84 -0.28
CA PRO A 325 -18.97 1.10 0.96
C PRO A 325 -17.86 0.04 0.79
N ILE A 326 -17.20 -0.01 -0.36
CA ILE A 326 -16.15 -1.01 -0.68
C ILE A 326 -14.88 -0.77 0.16
N PHE A 327 -14.53 0.50 0.40
CA PHE A 327 -13.37 0.88 1.21
C PHE A 327 -13.73 1.41 2.61
N ALA A 328 -15.01 1.56 2.92
CA ALA A 328 -15.43 1.87 4.28
C ALA A 328 -15.08 0.67 5.19
N ILE A 329 -14.22 0.93 6.18
CA ILE A 329 -14.14 0.08 7.36
C ILE A 329 -15.53 0.21 7.99
N SER A 330 -16.40 -0.76 7.74
CA SER A 330 -17.72 -0.82 8.35
C SER A 330 -17.52 -0.98 9.86
N THR A 331 -17.49 0.14 10.56
CA THR A 331 -17.97 0.23 11.93
C THR A 331 -19.48 0.31 11.81
N SER A 332 -20.13 -0.84 11.95
CA SER A 332 -21.57 -0.95 12.04
C SER A 332 -22.08 -0.11 13.23
N HIS A 333 -22.44 1.14 12.95
CA HIS A 333 -23.25 1.99 13.82
C HIS A 333 -24.63 2.17 13.17
N THR A 334 -25.38 1.07 13.06
CA THR A 334 -26.83 1.11 12.81
C THR A 334 -27.46 -0.23 13.16
N ALA A 335 -27.66 -0.46 14.47
CA ALA A 335 -28.74 -1.27 15.01
C ALA A 335 -28.87 -0.91 16.49
N LEU A 336 -30.09 -0.60 16.93
CA LEU A 336 -30.53 -0.08 18.24
C LEU A 336 -30.85 1.43 18.25
N ARG A 337 -31.80 1.81 17.39
CA ARG A 337 -33.07 2.37 17.84
C ARG A 337 -34.20 1.64 17.13
#